data_AF-A0A5D0VTN6-F1
#
_entry.id   AF-A0A5D0VTN6-F1
#
_cell.length_a   1.000
_cell.length_b   1.000
_cell.length_c   1.000
_cell.angle_alpha   90.00
_cell.angle_beta   90.00
_cell.angle_gamma   90.00
#
_symmetry.space_group_name_H-M   'P 1'
#
loop_
_entity.id
_entity.type
_entity.pdbx_description
1 polymer ?
#
loop_
_entity_poly.entity_id
_entity_poly.type
_entity_poly.pdbx_seq_one_letter_code
_entity_poly.pdbx_strand_id
1 'polypeptide(L)'
;PDLSDWVASLAVIVLLLTLNLATVKMFGEMEFWFAMIKIVAIVSLIVVGLVMVAMHFQSPTGVEASFAHLWNDGGWFPKGLSGFFAGFQIAVFAFVGIELVGTTAAETKDPEKSLPRAINSIPIRIIMFYVFALIV
;
A
#
# COMPACT_ATOMS: atom_id res chain seq x y z
N PRO A 1 11.80 -2.04 -21.03
CA PRO A 1 12.73 -0.89 -20.95
C PRO A 1 12.52 0.15 -22.06
N ASP A 2 12.11 -0.26 -23.26
CA ASP A 2 11.93 0.65 -24.42
C ASP A 2 10.49 1.08 -24.72
N LEU A 3 9.53 0.73 -23.87
CA LEU A 3 8.14 1.14 -24.00
C LEU A 3 7.95 2.49 -23.31
N SER A 4 7.44 3.48 -24.04
CA SER A 4 7.14 4.80 -23.48
C SER A 4 6.02 4.69 -22.44
N ASP A 5 6.18 5.38 -21.31
CA ASP A 5 5.28 5.29 -20.15
C ASP A 5 3.81 5.52 -20.53
N TRP A 6 3.54 6.45 -21.46
CA TRP A 6 2.18 6.75 -21.91
C TRP A 6 1.51 5.55 -22.61
N VAL A 7 2.29 4.74 -23.33
CA VAL A 7 1.79 3.55 -24.04
C VAL A 7 1.40 2.48 -23.02
N ALA A 8 2.23 2.27 -22.00
CA ALA A 8 1.96 1.32 -20.93
C ALA A 8 0.73 1.75 -20.11
N SER A 9 0.64 3.04 -19.73
CA SER A 9 -0.53 3.58 -19.03
C SER A 9 -1.81 3.42 -19.85
N LEU A 10 -1.79 3.75 -21.14
CA LEU A 10 -2.96 3.62 -22.02
C LEU A 10 -3.39 2.16 -22.15
N ALA A 11 -2.44 1.23 -22.30
CA ALA A 11 -2.73 -0.20 -22.38
C ALA A 11 -3.42 -0.72 -21.10
N VAL A 12 -2.93 -0.32 -19.92
CA VAL A 12 -3.55 -0.68 -18.63
C VAL A 12 -4.95 -0.11 -18.50
N ILE A 13 -5.16 1.15 -18.91
CA ILE A 13 -6.50 1.78 -18.87
C ILE A 13 -7.48 1.00 -19.76
N VAL A 14 -7.09 0.66 -20.99
CA VAL A 14 -7.94 -0.10 -21.93
C VAL A 14 -8.24 -1.50 -21.38
N LEU A 15 -7.24 -2.16 -20.79
CA LEU A 15 -7.42 -3.45 -20.13
C LEU A 15 -8.42 -3.37 -18.99
N LEU A 16 -8.25 -2.41 -18.07
CA LEU A 16 -9.14 -2.22 -16.93
C LEU A 16 -10.56 -1.84 -17.37
N LEU A 17 -10.70 -1.01 -18.41
CA LEU A 17 -12.01 -0.68 -18.98
C LEU A 17 -12.70 -1.94 -19.54
N THR A 18 -11.97 -2.78 -20.28
CA THR A 18 -12.50 -4.03 -20.84
C THR A 18 -12.91 -5.01 -19.75
N LEU A 19 -12.11 -5.12 -18.67
CA LEU A 19 -12.44 -5.94 -17.51
C LEU A 19 -13.66 -5.40 -16.74
N ASN A 20 -13.82 -4.08 -16.63
CA ASN A 20 -14.99 -3.46 -15.99
C ASN A 20 -16.28 -3.65 -16.80
N LEU A 21 -16.17 -3.85 -18.12
CA LEU A 21 -17.30 -4.21 -18.98
C LEU A 21 -17.65 -5.71 -18.92
N ALA A 22 -16.72 -6.55 -18.43
CA ALA A 22 -16.98 -7.96 -18.19
C ALA A 22 -17.85 -8.16 -16.94
N THR A 23 -18.57 -9.29 -16.90
CA THR A 23 -19.71 -9.54 -16.02
C THR A 23 -19.37 -9.35 -14.53
N VAL A 24 -20.28 -8.71 -13.77
CA VAL A 24 -20.17 -8.35 -12.33
C VAL A 24 -19.68 -9.50 -11.43
N LYS A 25 -19.94 -10.75 -11.83
CA LYS A 25 -19.48 -11.94 -11.11
C LYS A 25 -17.95 -12.13 -11.16
N MET A 26 -17.30 -11.82 -12.29
CA MET A 26 -15.84 -11.90 -12.41
C MET A 26 -15.13 -10.78 -11.63
N PHE A 27 -15.79 -9.64 -11.47
CA PHE A 27 -15.20 -8.49 -10.78
C PHE A 27 -14.84 -8.82 -9.33
N GLY A 28 -15.75 -9.44 -8.58
CA GLY A 28 -15.50 -9.81 -7.18
C GLY A 28 -14.38 -10.85 -7.02
N GLU A 29 -14.28 -11.82 -7.93
CA GLU A 29 -13.17 -12.79 -7.92
C GLU A 29 -11.83 -12.12 -8.27
N MET A 30 -11.80 -11.24 -9.28
CA MET A 30 -10.58 -10.50 -9.63
C MET A 30 -10.10 -9.58 -8.51
N GLU A 31 -11.01 -8.87 -7.84
CA GLU A 31 -10.68 -8.02 -6.70
C GLU A 31 -10.05 -8.82 -5.56
N PHE A 32 -10.59 -10.01 -5.28
CA PHE A 32 -10.01 -10.93 -4.30
C PHE A 32 -8.58 -11.35 -4.69
N TRP A 33 -8.36 -11.75 -5.95
CA TRP A 33 -7.03 -12.15 -6.43
C TRP A 33 -6.02 -10.99 -6.40
N PHE A 34 -6.42 -9.78 -6.82
CA PHE A 34 -5.56 -8.61 -6.75
C PHE A 34 -5.24 -8.21 -5.30
N ALA A 35 -6.21 -8.32 -4.38
CA ALA A 35 -5.97 -8.10 -2.96
C ALA A 35 -4.99 -9.13 -2.38
N MET A 36 -5.09 -10.39 -2.79
CA MET A 36 -4.16 -11.45 -2.37
C MET A 36 -2.72 -11.16 -2.79
N ILE A 37 -2.51 -10.74 -4.04
CA ILE A 37 -1.18 -10.36 -4.55
C ILE A 37 -0.56 -9.26 -3.67
N LYS A 38 -1.35 -8.23 -3.32
CA LYS A 38 -0.89 -7.15 -2.45
C LYS A 38 -0.46 -7.66 -1.08
N ILE A 39 -1.24 -8.56 -0.46
CA ILE A 39 -0.91 -9.13 0.85
C ILE A 39 0.38 -9.95 0.77
N VAL A 40 0.48 -10.86 -0.20
CA VAL A 40 1.67 -11.71 -0.38
C VAL A 40 2.92 -10.85 -0.58
N ALA A 41 2.86 -9.84 -1.46
CA ALA A 41 3.98 -8.96 -1.72
C ALA A 41 4.47 -8.22 -0.45
N ILE A 42 3.55 -7.68 0.35
CA ILE A 42 3.90 -6.96 1.59
C ILE A 42 4.52 -7.92 2.61
N VAL A 43 3.90 -9.09 2.82
CA VAL A 43 4.44 -10.09 3.75
C VAL A 43 5.83 -10.56 3.31
N SER A 44 6.02 -10.82 2.01
CA SER A 44 7.33 -11.17 1.46
C SER A 44 8.37 -10.07 1.67
N LEU A 45 8.03 -8.81 1.43
CA LEU A 45 8.92 -7.67 1.69
C LEU A 45 9.35 -7.59 3.16
N ILE A 46 8.39 -7.70 4.08
CA ILE A 46 8.67 -7.67 5.52
C ILE A 46 9.57 -8.85 5.91
N VAL A 47 9.27 -10.07 5.46
CA VAL A 47 10.09 -11.25 5.80
C VAL A 47 11.50 -11.11 5.25
N VAL A 48 11.65 -10.70 3.99
CA VAL A 48 12.97 -10.52 3.36
C VAL A 48 13.77 -9.42 4.06
N GLY A 49 13.16 -8.26 4.36
CA GLY A 49 13.85 -7.19 5.08
C GLY A 49 14.28 -7.60 6.49
N LEU A 50 13.42 -8.29 7.24
CA LEU A 50 13.80 -8.82 8.57
C LEU A 50 14.98 -9.81 8.48
N VAL A 51 14.98 -10.69 7.47
CA VAL A 51 16.08 -11.63 7.22
C VAL A 51 17.36 -10.88 6.85
N MET A 52 17.28 -9.84 6.01
CA MET A 52 18.44 -9.01 5.65
C MET A 52 19.02 -8.29 6.86
N VAL A 53 18.19 -7.70 7.72
CA VAL A 53 18.63 -7.04 8.96
C VAL A 53 19.24 -8.06 9.93
N ALA A 54 18.63 -9.24 10.10
CA ALA A 54 19.14 -10.28 11.00
C ALA A 54 20.50 -10.83 10.55
N MET A 55 20.73 -10.93 9.25
CA MET A 55 22.00 -11.41 8.68
C MET A 55 23.04 -10.31 8.48
N HIS A 56 22.74 -9.05 8.84
CA HIS A 56 23.60 -7.89 8.58
C HIS A 56 24.03 -7.85 7.10
N PHE A 57 23.07 -8.09 6.20
CA PHE A 57 23.33 -8.18 4.77
C PHE A 57 23.89 -6.85 4.25
N GLN A 58 25.01 -6.91 3.53
CA GLN A 58 25.60 -5.75 2.88
C GLN A 58 25.21 -5.71 1.41
N SER A 59 24.68 -4.56 0.98
CA SER A 59 24.37 -4.31 -0.41
C SER A 59 25.65 -4.30 -1.27
N PRO A 60 25.54 -4.48 -2.59
CA PRO A 60 26.66 -4.27 -3.52
C PRO A 60 27.27 -2.86 -3.46
N THR A 61 26.55 -1.90 -2.88
CA THR A 61 27.00 -0.52 -2.66
C THR A 61 27.63 -0.29 -1.28
N GLY A 62 27.77 -1.33 -0.45
CA GLY A 62 28.38 -1.27 0.88
C GLY A 62 27.46 -0.80 2.00
N VAL A 63 26.15 -0.70 1.75
CA VAL A 63 25.16 -0.31 2.76
C VAL A 63 24.64 -1.56 3.46
N GLU A 64 24.78 -1.60 4.78
CA GLU A 64 24.28 -2.69 5.61
C GLU A 64 22.79 -2.51 5.91
N ALA A 65 22.01 -3.59 5.80
CA ALA A 65 20.61 -3.60 6.20
C ALA A 65 20.50 -3.43 7.73
N SER A 66 19.90 -2.32 8.19
CA SER A 66 19.81 -2.00 9.60
C SER A 66 18.63 -1.07 9.92
N PHE A 67 18.04 -1.24 11.12
CA PHE A 67 17.06 -0.29 11.66
C PHE A 67 17.63 1.09 11.96
N ALA A 68 18.96 1.25 11.91
CA ALA A 68 19.62 2.54 12.10
C ALA A 68 19.23 3.55 11.01
N HIS A 69 18.85 3.08 9.81
CA HIS A 69 18.37 3.93 8.69
C HIS A 69 17.09 4.71 9.03
N LEU A 70 16.35 4.32 10.06
CA LEU A 70 15.16 5.05 10.50
C LEU A 70 15.48 6.44 11.07
N TRP A 71 16.72 6.67 11.52
CA TRP A 71 17.11 7.91 12.20
C TRP A 71 18.52 8.41 11.86
N ASN A 72 19.41 7.60 11.29
CA ASN A 72 20.77 8.03 10.97
C ASN A 72 20.88 8.94 9.72
N ASP A 73 19.90 8.91 8.82
CA ASP A 73 19.92 9.70 7.58
C ASP A 73 19.32 11.11 7.75
N GLY A 74 19.69 11.81 8.83
CA GLY A 74 19.22 13.17 9.13
C GLY A 74 18.12 13.28 10.18
N GLY A 75 17.96 12.25 11.03
CA GLY A 75 17.00 12.23 12.13
C GLY A 75 15.55 12.08 11.68
N TRP A 76 14.61 12.57 12.48
CA TRP A 76 13.17 12.47 12.21
C TRP A 76 12.67 13.46 11.14
N PHE A 77 13.43 14.53 10.88
CA PHE A 77 13.07 15.59 9.93
C PHE A 77 14.22 15.88 8.95
N PRO A 78 14.68 14.89 8.17
CA PRO A 78 15.83 15.05 7.28
C PRO A 78 15.57 16.07 6.16
N LYS A 79 14.30 16.28 5.81
CA LYS A 79 13.83 17.28 4.83
C LYS A 79 13.15 18.50 5.48
N GLY A 80 13.32 18.69 6.79
CA GLY A 80 12.69 19.77 7.56
C GLY A 80 11.15 19.70 7.64
N LEU A 81 10.53 20.77 8.14
CA LEU A 81 9.07 20.86 8.30
C LEU A 81 8.32 20.82 6.96
N SER A 82 8.88 21.39 5.89
CA SER A 82 8.28 21.33 4.55
C SER A 82 8.21 19.89 4.03
N GLY A 83 9.27 19.09 4.24
CA GLY A 83 9.27 17.67 3.89
C GLY A 83 8.26 16.85 4.70
N PHE A 84 8.10 17.17 5.99
CA PHE A 84 7.06 16.56 6.83
C PHE A 84 5.66 16.85 6.28
N PHE A 85 5.37 18.09 5.91
CA PHE A 85 4.07 18.44 5.32
C PHE A 85 3.86 17.80 3.95
N ALA A 86 4.90 17.70 3.11
CA ALA A 86 4.84 16.99 1.84
C ALA A 86 4.54 15.48 2.02
N GLY A 87 4.97 14.88 3.13
CA GLY A 87 4.64 13.49 3.48
C GLY A 87 3.14 13.25 3.65
N PHE A 88 2.38 14.21 4.21
CA PHE A 88 0.92 14.09 4.32
C PHE A 88 0.26 14.00 2.94
N GLN A 89 0.73 14.74 1.95
CA GLN A 89 0.17 14.66 0.60
C GLN A 89 0.28 13.24 0.02
N ILE A 90 1.45 12.62 0.18
CA ILE A 90 1.69 11.23 -0.26
C ILE A 90 0.80 10.27 0.53
N ALA A 91 0.69 10.45 1.85
CA ALA A 91 -0.15 9.61 2.70
C ALA A 91 -1.63 9.73 2.33
N VAL A 92 -2.17 10.94 2.17
CA VAL A 92 -3.56 11.17 1.76
C VAL A 92 -3.84 10.54 0.40
N PHE A 93 -2.94 10.71 -0.57
CA PHE A 93 -3.08 10.12 -1.89
C PHE A 93 -3.14 8.58 -1.84
N ALA A 94 -2.36 7.96 -0.96
CA ALA A 94 -2.35 6.51 -0.76
C ALA A 94 -3.68 5.95 -0.19
N PHE A 95 -4.54 6.80 0.39
CA PHE A 95 -5.84 6.43 0.96
C PHE A 95 -7.06 6.89 0.13
N VAL A 96 -6.83 7.41 -1.08
CA VAL A 96 -7.92 7.70 -2.03
C VAL A 96 -8.71 6.41 -2.30
N GLY A 97 -10.04 6.50 -2.23
CA GLY A 97 -10.95 5.36 -2.39
C GLY A 97 -11.47 4.76 -1.08
N ILE A 98 -10.98 5.19 0.09
CA ILE A 98 -11.60 4.83 1.39
C ILE A 98 -13.03 5.38 1.51
N GLU A 99 -13.33 6.43 0.75
CA GLU A 99 -14.65 7.05 0.59
C GLU A 99 -15.71 6.04 0.14
N LEU A 100 -15.30 5.02 -0.62
CA LEU A 100 -16.18 3.96 -1.13
C LEU A 100 -16.76 3.09 0.01
N VAL A 101 -16.04 2.99 1.14
CA VAL A 101 -16.54 2.33 2.35
C VAL A 101 -17.71 3.11 2.94
N GLY A 102 -17.69 4.45 2.85
CA GLY A 102 -18.80 5.30 3.29
C GLY A 102 -20.06 5.09 2.46
N THR A 103 -19.93 4.96 1.14
CA THR A 103 -21.07 4.71 0.25
C THR A 103 -21.65 3.30 0.41
N THR A 104 -20.80 2.28 0.52
CA THR A 104 -21.26 0.90 0.74
C THR A 104 -21.82 0.69 2.16
N ALA A 105 -21.37 1.47 3.14
CA ALA A 105 -21.98 1.49 4.46
C ALA A 105 -23.45 1.96 4.43
N ALA A 106 -23.79 2.91 3.55
CA ALA A 106 -25.17 3.38 3.38
C ALA A 106 -26.10 2.31 2.75
N GLU A 107 -25.54 1.36 2.01
CA GLU A 107 -26.26 0.25 1.37
C GLU A 107 -26.26 -1.05 2.21
N THR A 108 -25.58 -1.05 3.36
CA THR A 108 -25.46 -2.23 4.21
C THR A 108 -26.74 -2.45 5.04
N LYS A 109 -27.21 -3.70 5.14
CA LYS A 109 -28.42 -4.08 5.89
C LYS A 109 -28.40 -3.68 7.37
N ASP A 110 -27.23 -3.73 8.02
CA ASP A 110 -27.05 -3.40 9.45
C ASP A 110 -25.88 -2.41 9.64
N PRO A 111 -26.07 -1.12 9.35
CA PRO A 111 -25.01 -0.12 9.38
C PRO A 111 -24.47 0.09 10.80
N GLU A 112 -25.32 0.04 11.83
CA GLU A 112 -24.92 0.26 13.24
C GLU A 112 -23.88 -0.74 13.76
N LYS A 113 -23.84 -1.95 13.19
CA LYS A 113 -22.86 -2.99 13.57
C LYS A 113 -21.73 -3.12 12.56
N SER A 114 -22.05 -3.02 11.28
CA SER A 114 -21.09 -3.26 10.20
C SER A 114 -20.13 -2.09 10.01
N LEU A 115 -20.62 -0.86 10.17
CA LEU A 115 -19.83 0.36 9.98
C LEU A 115 -18.75 0.52 11.07
N PRO A 116 -19.03 0.38 12.38
CA PRO A 116 -17.97 0.46 13.38
C PRO A 116 -16.92 -0.65 13.24
N ARG A 117 -17.34 -1.87 12.85
CA ARG A 117 -16.42 -2.98 12.61
C ARG A 117 -15.48 -2.71 11.43
N ALA A 118 -16.02 -2.21 10.32
CA ALA A 118 -15.23 -1.84 9.16
C ALA A 118 -14.23 -0.72 9.50
N ILE A 119 -14.69 0.36 10.15
CA ILE A 119 -13.84 1.49 10.57
C ILE A 119 -12.72 1.01 11.49
N ASN A 120 -13.02 0.19 12.50
CA ASN A 120 -12.01 -0.31 13.45
C ASN A 120 -10.99 -1.25 12.79
N SER A 121 -11.30 -1.84 11.64
CA SER A 121 -10.37 -2.69 10.88
C SER A 121 -9.39 -1.90 10.00
N ILE A 122 -9.66 -0.62 9.73
CA ILE A 122 -8.82 0.21 8.86
C ILE A 122 -7.44 0.48 9.51
N PRO A 123 -7.34 0.95 10.78
CA PRO A 123 -6.05 1.25 11.40
C PRO A 123 -5.10 0.05 11.44
N ILE A 124 -5.59 -1.14 11.78
CA ILE A 124 -4.73 -2.33 11.89
C ILE A 124 -4.15 -2.72 10.53
N ARG A 125 -4.94 -2.55 9.46
CA ARG A 125 -4.49 -2.76 8.08
C ARG A 125 -3.39 -1.75 7.71
N ILE A 126 -3.56 -0.49 8.06
CA ILE A 126 -2.57 0.57 7.79
C ILE A 126 -1.25 0.28 8.51
N ILE A 127 -1.31 -0.06 9.80
CA ILE A 127 -0.12 -0.37 10.58
C ILE A 127 0.61 -1.58 9.99
N MET A 128 -0.13 -2.66 9.71
CA MET A 128 0.44 -3.89 9.14
C MET A 128 1.09 -3.66 7.77
N PHE A 129 0.41 -2.93 6.88
CA PHE A 129 0.83 -2.83 5.48
C PHE A 129 1.78 -1.68 5.18
N TYR A 130 1.65 -0.55 5.87
CA TYR A 130 2.44 0.64 5.60
C TYR A 130 3.52 0.86 6.65
N VAL A 131 3.16 0.84 7.93
CA VAL A 131 4.11 1.17 8.99
C VAL A 131 5.18 0.09 9.12
N PHE A 132 4.78 -1.19 9.21
CA PHE A 132 5.75 -2.28 9.30
C PHE A 132 6.59 -2.45 8.04
N ALA A 133 6.02 -2.26 6.85
CA ALA A 133 6.76 -2.36 5.59
C ALA A 133 7.78 -1.22 5.39
N LEU A 134 7.57 -0.05 6.01
CA LEU A 134 8.53 1.06 5.98
C LEU A 134 9.60 0.97 7.07
N ILE A 135 9.30 0.30 8.18
CA ILE A 135 10.23 0.13 9.30
C ILE A 135 11.34 -0.87 8.96
N VAL A 136 11.00 -1.88 8.17
CA VAL A 136 11.83 -3.05 7.82
C VAL A 136 12.51 -2.83 6.48
#